data_AF-A0A235HA96-F1
#
_entry.id   AF-A0A235HA96-F1
#
_cell.length_a   1.000
_cell.length_b   1.000
_cell.length_c   1.000
_cell.angle_alpha   90.00
_cell.angle_beta   90.00
_cell.angle_gamma   90.00
#
_symmetry.space_group_name_H-M   'P 1'
#
loop_
_entity.id
_entity.type
_entity.pdbx_description
1 polymer ?
#
loop_
_entity_poly.entity_id
_entity_poly.type
_entity_poly.pdbx_seq_one_letter_code
_entity_poly.pdbx_strand_id
1 'polypeptide(L)'
;MSDATKYRLVTRSDFDGLVCAVLLKELGILDEIKFVHPKDMQDGKVEISDRDITTNLPYVPGVHLAFDHHLSETIRVGKRDNHIIEADAPSAARVVYNYYGGKERFPTISDAMMAAVDQADSAQYGIEDILKPQGWTLLNFIMDARTGLGRFRDFRISNYQLMMELIDYCRNHGIDEILALPDVKERVDLYTEHEAKFSDQLARCSTIRGNVVVIDLRREETIYAGNRFMIYAMYPESNVSIHVLWGLKQQNTVLACGKSIINRSSKTNIGPLMLEYGGGGHEAAGTCQVDNDKAEAVLEEIVGRMRADG
;
A
#
# COMPACT_ATOMS: atom_id res chain seq x y z
N MET A 1 -7.10 -37.99 15.37
CA MET A 1 -7.20 -36.86 14.43
C MET A 1 -5.77 -36.52 14.09
N SER A 2 -5.32 -36.70 12.85
CA SER A 2 -3.98 -36.28 12.47
C SER A 2 -3.90 -34.77 12.63
N ASP A 3 -2.94 -34.26 13.40
CA ASP A 3 -2.63 -32.83 13.40
C ASP A 3 -2.33 -32.42 11.96
N ALA A 4 -3.28 -31.75 11.31
CA ALA A 4 -3.06 -31.20 10.00
C ALA A 4 -1.94 -30.17 10.10
N THR A 5 -0.90 -30.31 9.27
CA THR A 5 0.24 -29.38 9.25
C THR A 5 -0.27 -27.95 9.14
N LYS A 6 0.12 -27.11 10.11
CA LYS A 6 -0.16 -25.68 10.11
C LYS A 6 1.05 -24.92 9.55
N TYR A 7 0.76 -23.78 8.95
CA TYR A 7 1.74 -22.93 8.30
C TYR A 7 1.77 -21.54 8.95
N ARG A 8 2.92 -20.87 8.82
CA ARG A 8 3.05 -19.45 9.11
C ARG A 8 2.76 -18.66 7.84
N LEU A 9 1.89 -17.66 7.92
CA LEU A 9 1.72 -16.68 6.85
C LEU A 9 2.74 -15.55 7.01
N VAL A 10 3.48 -15.26 5.94
CA VAL A 10 4.34 -14.08 5.83
C VAL A 10 3.77 -13.17 4.73
N THR A 11 3.36 -11.96 5.06
CA THR A 11 2.68 -11.06 4.11
C THR A 11 2.95 -9.59 4.42
N ARG A 12 2.40 -8.67 3.62
CA ARG A 12 2.51 -7.22 3.83
C ARG A 12 1.49 -6.74 4.86
N SER A 13 1.82 -5.66 5.57
CA SER A 13 0.89 -5.01 6.49
C SER A 13 -0.01 -4.02 5.75
N ASP A 14 -0.79 -4.51 4.78
CA ASP A 14 -1.77 -3.74 4.02
C ASP A 14 -3.08 -4.54 3.85
N PHE A 15 -4.06 -3.96 3.16
CA PHE A 15 -5.38 -4.56 3.05
C PHE A 15 -5.37 -5.89 2.28
N ASP A 16 -4.46 -6.06 1.31
CA ASP A 16 -4.29 -7.32 0.60
C ASP A 16 -3.73 -8.42 1.51
N GLY A 17 -2.69 -8.11 2.29
CA GLY A 17 -2.17 -9.02 3.32
C GLY A 17 -3.20 -9.38 4.40
N LEU A 18 -4.05 -8.41 4.81
CA LEU A 18 -5.17 -8.66 5.72
C LEU A 18 -6.14 -9.70 5.14
N VAL A 19 -6.61 -9.50 3.91
CA VAL A 19 -7.60 -10.41 3.30
C VAL A 19 -6.98 -11.78 2.99
N CYS A 20 -5.70 -11.83 2.59
CA CYS A 20 -4.96 -13.09 2.51
C CYS A 20 -4.98 -13.87 3.83
N ALA A 21 -4.71 -13.18 4.95
CA ALA A 21 -4.76 -13.77 6.27
C ALA A 21 -6.16 -14.27 6.64
N VAL A 22 -7.20 -13.51 6.33
CA VAL A 22 -8.60 -13.88 6.52
C VAL A 22 -8.93 -15.19 5.78
N LEU A 23 -8.59 -15.28 4.49
CA LEU A 23 -8.84 -16.46 3.66
C LEU A 23 -8.12 -17.71 4.19
N LEU A 24 -6.81 -17.59 4.46
CA LEU A 24 -6.01 -18.73 4.92
C LEU A 24 -6.38 -19.16 6.36
N LYS A 25 -6.83 -18.22 7.20
CA LYS A 25 -7.37 -18.54 8.53
C LYS A 25 -8.73 -19.23 8.44
N GLU A 26 -9.57 -18.87 7.46
CA GLU A 26 -10.84 -19.56 7.19
C GLU A 26 -10.65 -21.02 6.78
N LEU A 27 -9.57 -21.32 6.05
CA LEU A 27 -9.17 -22.70 5.74
C LEU A 27 -8.68 -23.47 6.97
N GLY A 28 -8.39 -22.77 8.07
CA GLY A 28 -7.84 -23.35 9.28
C GLY A 28 -6.45 -23.94 9.06
N ILE A 29 -5.62 -23.35 8.22
CA ILE A 29 -4.26 -23.86 7.94
C ILE A 29 -3.15 -23.02 8.57
N LEU A 30 -3.48 -21.90 9.22
CA LEU A 30 -2.49 -21.02 9.85
C LEU A 30 -2.37 -21.24 11.36
N ASP A 31 -1.15 -21.12 11.89
CA ASP A 31 -0.85 -21.02 13.32
C ASP A 31 -0.11 -19.71 13.70
N GLU A 32 0.58 -19.09 12.74
CA GLU A 32 1.35 -17.85 12.93
C GLU A 32 1.13 -16.90 11.74
N ILE A 33 1.13 -15.59 11.99
CA ILE A 33 1.07 -14.54 10.97
C ILE A 33 2.15 -13.52 11.27
N LYS A 34 2.95 -13.18 10.25
CA LYS A 34 4.03 -12.20 10.34
C LYS A 34 3.93 -11.19 9.20
N PHE A 35 3.79 -9.93 9.55
CA PHE A 35 3.83 -8.84 8.57
C PHE A 35 5.28 -8.37 8.34
N VAL A 36 5.67 -8.21 7.07
CA VAL A 36 7.01 -7.78 6.66
C VAL A 36 6.95 -6.79 5.49
N HIS A 37 8.03 -6.05 5.28
CA HIS A 37 8.19 -5.18 4.12
C HIS A 37 8.83 -5.94 2.94
N PRO A 38 8.41 -5.74 1.67
CA PRO A 38 8.99 -6.43 0.51
C PRO A 38 10.52 -6.31 0.42
N LYS A 39 11.05 -5.13 0.79
CA LYS A 39 12.51 -4.91 0.84
C LYS A 39 13.22 -5.85 1.82
N ASP A 40 12.64 -6.16 2.97
CA ASP A 40 13.29 -7.04 3.95
C ASP A 40 13.32 -8.49 3.47
N MET A 41 12.34 -8.90 2.65
CA MET A 41 12.37 -10.18 1.93
C MET A 41 13.50 -10.18 0.89
N GLN A 42 13.62 -9.13 0.07
CA GLN A 42 14.67 -9.00 -0.95
C GLN A 42 16.08 -8.93 -0.35
N ASP A 43 16.23 -8.24 0.77
CA ASP A 43 17.50 -8.11 1.51
C ASP A 43 17.84 -9.38 2.31
N GLY A 44 16.98 -10.42 2.31
CA GLY A 44 17.22 -11.68 3.03
C GLY A 44 17.17 -11.56 4.55
N LYS A 45 16.47 -10.55 5.09
CA LYS A 45 16.35 -10.31 6.54
C LYS A 45 15.21 -11.09 7.19
N VAL A 46 14.33 -11.67 6.38
CA VAL A 46 13.23 -12.51 6.84
C VAL A 46 13.61 -13.97 6.63
N GLU A 47 13.72 -14.72 7.73
CA GLU A 47 13.93 -16.17 7.67
C GLU A 47 12.67 -16.85 7.13
N ILE A 48 12.83 -17.62 6.05
CA ILE A 48 11.77 -18.37 5.37
C ILE A 48 12.08 -19.86 5.36
N SER A 49 11.08 -20.71 5.59
CA SER A 49 11.18 -22.17 5.52
C SER A 49 9.98 -22.82 4.80
N ASP A 50 10.00 -24.14 4.71
CA ASP A 50 8.94 -24.97 4.14
C ASP A 50 7.64 -25.02 4.99
N ARG A 51 7.62 -24.28 6.12
CA ARG A 51 6.44 -24.01 6.94
C ARG A 51 5.75 -22.70 6.55
N ASP A 52 6.32 -21.93 5.62
CA ASP A 52 5.83 -20.58 5.31
C ASP A 52 4.99 -20.53 4.04
N ILE A 53 3.85 -19.86 4.13
CA ILE A 53 3.09 -19.37 2.99
C ILE A 53 3.37 -17.88 2.85
N THR A 54 3.80 -17.42 1.68
CA THR A 54 3.98 -16.00 1.40
C THR A 54 2.88 -15.47 0.50
N THR A 55 2.37 -14.26 0.75
CA THR A 55 1.43 -13.57 -0.16
C THR A 55 1.87 -12.13 -0.41
N ASN A 56 1.74 -11.66 -1.65
CA ASN A 56 2.12 -10.29 -2.07
C ASN A 56 3.55 -9.92 -1.64
N LEU A 57 4.49 -10.85 -1.79
CA LEU A 57 5.89 -10.66 -1.43
C LEU A 57 6.80 -11.30 -2.48
N PRO A 58 8.00 -10.73 -2.72
CA PRO A 58 8.96 -11.33 -3.64
C PRO A 58 9.25 -12.79 -3.29
N TYR A 59 9.24 -13.66 -4.30
CA TYR A 59 9.51 -15.09 -4.11
C TYR A 59 10.89 -15.34 -3.48
N VAL A 60 10.92 -16.27 -2.52
CA VAL A 60 12.14 -16.78 -1.85
C VAL A 60 12.18 -18.31 -1.94
N PRO A 61 13.31 -18.93 -2.34
CA PRO A 61 13.44 -20.38 -2.35
C PRO A 61 13.24 -21.01 -0.96
N GLY A 62 12.59 -22.17 -0.90
CA GLY A 62 12.33 -22.91 0.34
C GLY A 62 10.96 -22.64 0.96
N VAL A 63 10.23 -21.63 0.50
CA VAL A 63 8.83 -21.36 0.90
C VAL A 63 7.90 -22.54 0.54
N HIS A 64 6.88 -22.81 1.35
CA HIS A 64 5.86 -23.84 1.05
C HIS A 64 5.05 -23.48 -0.20
N LEU A 65 4.41 -22.32 -0.18
CA LEU A 65 3.64 -21.74 -1.27
C LEU A 65 3.84 -20.24 -1.30
N ALA A 66 4.04 -19.67 -2.49
CA ALA A 66 4.11 -18.24 -2.71
C ALA A 66 2.99 -17.80 -3.64
N PHE A 67 2.10 -16.95 -3.14
CA PHE A 67 1.02 -16.34 -3.92
C PHE A 67 1.40 -14.92 -4.33
N ASP A 68 1.35 -14.65 -5.63
CA ASP A 68 1.69 -13.35 -6.20
C ASP A 68 0.85 -13.06 -7.45
N HIS A 69 0.86 -11.81 -7.89
CA HIS A 69 0.19 -11.31 -9.08
C HIS A 69 1.06 -10.29 -9.85
N HIS A 70 2.27 -9.97 -9.35
CA HIS A 70 3.14 -9.01 -10.02
C HIS A 70 3.80 -9.62 -11.25
N LEU A 71 3.49 -9.07 -12.44
CA LEU A 71 4.10 -9.53 -13.70
C LEU A 71 5.64 -9.56 -13.66
N SER A 72 6.29 -8.63 -12.96
CA SER A 72 7.76 -8.60 -12.81
C SER A 72 8.33 -9.89 -12.19
N GLU A 73 7.57 -10.54 -11.31
CA GLU A 73 8.01 -11.75 -10.60
C GLU A 73 7.95 -12.98 -11.51
N THR A 74 7.05 -13.00 -12.50
CA THR A 74 7.05 -14.05 -13.54
C THR A 74 8.35 -14.09 -14.32
N ILE A 75 8.93 -12.90 -14.58
CA ILE A 75 10.18 -12.73 -15.33
C ILE A 75 11.38 -13.03 -14.43
N ARG A 76 11.39 -12.48 -13.20
CA ARG A 76 12.52 -12.60 -12.27
C ARG A 76 12.75 -14.03 -11.79
N VAL A 77 11.67 -14.75 -11.48
CA VAL A 77 11.74 -16.07 -10.80
C VAL A 77 11.68 -17.22 -11.81
N GLY A 78 10.98 -17.02 -12.93
CA GLY A 78 10.60 -18.09 -13.85
C GLY A 78 9.58 -19.06 -13.25
N LYS A 79 9.34 -20.17 -13.93
CA LYS A 79 8.35 -21.17 -13.51
C LYS A 79 8.83 -21.97 -12.30
N ARG A 80 7.99 -22.03 -11.25
CA ARG A 80 8.17 -22.87 -10.05
C ARG A 80 6.81 -23.44 -9.66
N ASP A 81 6.76 -24.69 -9.25
CA ASP A 81 5.49 -25.36 -8.93
C ASP A 81 4.81 -24.79 -7.67
N ASN A 82 5.61 -24.29 -6.72
CA ASN A 82 5.13 -23.66 -5.50
C ASN A 82 4.95 -22.14 -5.61
N HIS A 83 5.11 -21.56 -6.81
CA HIS A 83 4.89 -20.15 -7.08
C HIS A 83 3.56 -19.99 -7.83
N ILE A 84 2.50 -19.74 -7.07
CA ILE A 84 1.15 -19.55 -7.59
C ILE A 84 1.00 -18.09 -7.98
N ILE A 85 1.19 -17.81 -9.27
CA ILE A 85 1.19 -16.45 -9.80
C ILE A 85 0.13 -16.28 -10.90
N GLU A 86 -0.78 -15.33 -10.70
CA GLU A 86 -1.81 -14.93 -11.66
C GLU A 86 -1.61 -13.45 -12.00
N ALA A 87 -0.89 -13.16 -13.08
CA ALA A 87 -0.45 -11.79 -13.40
C ALA A 87 -1.59 -10.82 -13.78
N ASP A 88 -2.76 -11.35 -14.12
CA ASP A 88 -3.98 -10.63 -14.41
C ASP A 88 -4.90 -10.47 -13.19
N ALA A 89 -4.58 -11.12 -12.06
CA ALA A 89 -5.32 -10.96 -10.83
C ALA A 89 -5.06 -9.56 -10.23
N PRO A 90 -6.11 -8.86 -9.76
CA PRO A 90 -6.01 -7.51 -9.22
C PRO A 90 -5.36 -7.44 -7.81
N SER A 91 -5.23 -8.57 -7.11
CA SER A 91 -4.67 -8.67 -5.75
C SER A 91 -4.11 -10.08 -5.48
N ALA A 92 -3.19 -10.25 -4.53
CA ALA A 92 -2.75 -11.60 -4.13
C ALA A 92 -3.85 -12.36 -3.38
N ALA A 93 -4.74 -11.66 -2.66
CA ALA A 93 -5.92 -12.24 -2.04
C ALA A 93 -6.83 -12.89 -3.09
N ARG A 94 -6.97 -12.29 -4.29
CA ARG A 94 -7.70 -12.91 -5.40
C ARG A 94 -7.04 -14.20 -5.86
N VAL A 95 -5.72 -14.25 -5.95
CA VAL A 95 -4.98 -15.47 -6.31
C VAL A 95 -5.19 -16.57 -5.27
N VAL A 96 -5.11 -16.25 -3.98
CA VAL A 96 -5.42 -17.20 -2.89
C VAL A 96 -6.87 -17.68 -3.01
N TYR A 97 -7.81 -16.77 -3.22
CA TYR A 97 -9.23 -17.09 -3.36
C TYR A 97 -9.47 -18.05 -4.53
N ASN A 98 -8.91 -17.77 -5.70
CA ASN A 98 -9.05 -18.58 -6.90
C ASN A 98 -8.41 -19.97 -6.72
N TYR A 99 -7.16 -20.02 -6.25
CA TYR A 99 -6.39 -21.26 -6.09
C TYR A 99 -7.11 -22.30 -5.21
N TYR A 100 -7.77 -21.85 -4.14
CA TYR A 100 -8.45 -22.75 -3.21
C TYR A 100 -9.90 -23.08 -3.60
N GLY A 101 -10.42 -22.58 -4.72
CA GLY A 101 -11.76 -22.93 -5.24
C GLY A 101 -12.83 -21.86 -5.06
N GLY A 102 -12.43 -20.61 -4.81
CA GLY A 102 -13.31 -19.44 -4.82
C GLY A 102 -14.53 -19.57 -3.90
N LYS A 103 -15.70 -19.14 -4.37
CA LYS A 103 -16.92 -19.05 -3.55
C LYS A 103 -17.37 -20.40 -3.00
N GLU A 104 -17.12 -21.49 -3.72
CA GLU A 104 -17.43 -22.84 -3.25
C GLU A 104 -16.61 -23.20 -2.01
N ARG A 105 -15.35 -22.75 -1.94
CA ARG A 105 -14.48 -22.96 -0.78
C ARG A 105 -14.67 -21.93 0.33
N PHE A 106 -15.05 -20.71 -0.05
CA PHE A 106 -15.19 -19.55 0.83
C PHE A 106 -16.62 -19.01 0.87
N PRO A 107 -17.63 -19.82 1.30
CA PRO A 107 -19.03 -19.42 1.23
C PRO A 107 -19.37 -18.25 2.18
N THR A 108 -18.66 -18.14 3.30
CA THR A 108 -18.81 -17.13 4.35
C THR A 108 -18.09 -15.82 4.04
N ILE A 109 -17.12 -15.85 3.13
CA ILE A 109 -16.34 -14.67 2.76
C ILE A 109 -17.21 -13.73 1.93
N SER A 110 -17.25 -12.47 2.35
CA SER A 110 -18.01 -11.41 1.71
C SER A 110 -17.49 -11.09 0.32
N ASP A 111 -18.38 -11.10 -0.67
CA ASP A 111 -18.04 -10.69 -2.04
C ASP A 111 -17.65 -9.20 -2.08
N ALA A 112 -18.23 -8.38 -1.20
CA ALA A 112 -17.89 -6.96 -1.07
C ALA A 112 -16.46 -6.75 -0.54
N MET A 113 -16.00 -7.59 0.39
CA MET A 113 -14.62 -7.55 0.88
C MET A 113 -13.65 -7.95 -0.24
N MET A 114 -13.97 -9.01 -0.98
CA MET A 114 -13.16 -9.46 -2.12
C MET A 114 -13.11 -8.42 -3.25
N ALA A 115 -14.21 -7.73 -3.53
CA ALA A 115 -14.22 -6.62 -4.49
C ALA A 115 -13.39 -5.43 -4.00
N ALA A 116 -13.45 -5.13 -2.69
CA ALA A 116 -12.72 -4.01 -2.11
C ALA A 116 -11.20 -4.22 -2.11
N VAL A 117 -10.71 -5.44 -1.82
CA VAL A 117 -9.27 -5.74 -1.88
C VAL A 117 -8.73 -5.66 -3.30
N ASP A 118 -9.51 -6.13 -4.27
CA ASP A 118 -9.17 -6.02 -5.69
C ASP A 118 -9.08 -4.54 -6.12
N GLN A 119 -10.03 -3.71 -5.69
CA GLN A 119 -10.01 -2.27 -5.93
C GLN A 119 -8.80 -1.60 -5.27
N ALA A 120 -8.48 -1.99 -4.03
CA ALA A 120 -7.41 -1.41 -3.24
C ALA A 120 -6.03 -1.64 -3.83
N ASP A 121 -5.71 -2.88 -4.18
CA ASP A 121 -4.36 -3.25 -4.59
C ASP A 121 -4.07 -2.84 -6.04
N SER A 122 -5.08 -2.89 -6.92
CA SER A 122 -5.02 -2.32 -8.28
C SER A 122 -5.17 -0.77 -8.33
N ALA A 123 -5.43 -0.16 -7.17
CA ALA A 123 -5.70 1.26 -6.98
C ALA A 123 -6.79 1.82 -7.92
N GLN A 124 -7.83 1.03 -8.19
CA GLN A 124 -8.97 1.39 -9.05
C GLN A 124 -10.01 2.24 -8.31
N TYR A 125 -9.54 3.33 -7.69
CA TYR A 125 -10.41 4.28 -6.99
C TYR A 125 -10.86 5.42 -7.91
N GLY A 126 -12.12 5.80 -7.80
CA GLY A 126 -12.65 7.04 -8.34
C GLY A 126 -12.34 8.25 -7.46
N ILE A 127 -12.63 9.45 -7.97
CA ILE A 127 -12.46 10.71 -7.23
C ILE A 127 -13.28 10.71 -5.93
N GLU A 128 -14.52 10.22 -5.95
CA GLU A 128 -15.36 10.16 -4.76
C GLU A 128 -14.85 9.19 -3.71
N ASP A 129 -14.33 8.02 -4.12
CA ASP A 129 -13.71 7.05 -3.21
C ASP A 129 -12.55 7.67 -2.43
N ILE A 130 -11.81 8.58 -3.09
CA ILE A 130 -10.64 9.25 -2.52
C ILE A 130 -11.05 10.40 -1.60
N LEU A 131 -11.97 11.26 -2.05
CA LEU A 131 -12.41 12.44 -1.32
C LEU A 131 -13.30 12.11 -0.12
N LYS A 132 -14.16 11.09 -0.26
CA LYS A 132 -15.15 10.71 0.75
C LYS A 132 -15.17 9.20 0.93
N PRO A 133 -14.04 8.60 1.35
CA PRO A 133 -13.96 7.16 1.53
C PRO A 133 -14.98 6.66 2.54
N GLN A 134 -15.67 5.58 2.21
CA GLN A 134 -16.62 4.90 3.08
C GLN A 134 -16.35 3.40 3.08
N GLY A 135 -16.93 2.70 4.05
CA GLY A 135 -16.87 1.25 4.12
C GLY A 135 -15.44 0.71 4.04
N TRP A 136 -15.23 -0.25 3.14
CA TRP A 136 -13.94 -0.93 2.98
C TRP A 136 -12.83 -0.02 2.46
N THR A 137 -13.18 0.96 1.62
CA THR A 137 -12.22 1.98 1.14
C THR A 137 -11.69 2.81 2.31
N LEU A 138 -12.57 3.23 3.23
CA LEU A 138 -12.17 3.93 4.44
C LEU A 138 -11.29 3.06 5.32
N LEU A 139 -11.68 1.81 5.55
CA LEU A 139 -10.88 0.86 6.32
C LEU A 139 -9.48 0.68 5.71
N ASN A 140 -9.38 0.49 4.40
CA ASN A 140 -8.09 0.40 3.70
C ASN A 140 -7.23 1.66 3.95
N PHE A 141 -7.79 2.85 3.78
CA PHE A 141 -7.04 4.09 3.95
C PHE A 141 -6.57 4.33 5.39
N ILE A 142 -7.36 4.02 6.41
CA ILE A 142 -6.91 4.19 7.80
C ILE A 142 -5.88 3.12 8.23
N MET A 143 -5.84 1.98 7.54
CA MET A 143 -4.85 0.92 7.78
C MET A 143 -3.54 1.18 7.02
N ASP A 144 -3.58 1.90 5.90
CA ASP A 144 -2.39 2.25 5.13
C ASP A 144 -1.46 3.15 5.96
N ALA A 145 -0.26 2.64 6.28
CA ALA A 145 0.75 3.40 7.01
C ALA A 145 1.13 4.73 6.32
N ARG A 146 0.96 4.82 5.00
CA ARG A 146 1.25 6.04 4.21
C ARG A 146 0.23 7.15 4.45
N THR A 147 -0.96 6.83 4.98
CA THR A 147 -1.94 7.83 5.43
C THR A 147 -1.40 8.67 6.60
N GLY A 148 -0.44 8.15 7.36
CA GLY A 148 0.29 8.92 8.36
C GLY A 148 -0.44 9.10 9.69
N LEU A 149 -1.49 8.32 9.96
CA LEU A 149 -2.21 8.35 11.24
C LEU A 149 -1.28 8.08 12.44
N GLY A 150 -0.31 7.18 12.29
CA GLY A 150 0.66 6.85 13.34
C GLY A 150 1.57 8.00 13.78
N ARG A 151 1.54 9.17 13.13
CA ARG A 151 2.32 10.36 13.52
C ARG A 151 1.72 11.11 14.72
N PHE A 152 0.43 10.95 14.98
CA PHE A 152 -0.35 11.93 15.76
C PHE A 152 -0.84 11.46 17.12
N ARG A 153 -0.92 10.15 17.35
CA ARG A 153 -1.49 9.61 18.60
C ARG A 153 -0.82 8.32 19.04
N ASP A 154 -0.81 8.14 20.36
CA ASP A 154 -0.77 6.84 21.01
C ASP A 154 -2.18 6.24 20.94
N PHE A 155 -2.52 5.62 19.80
CA PHE A 155 -3.69 4.77 19.70
C PHE A 155 -3.68 3.71 20.80
N ARG A 156 -4.86 3.26 21.25
CA ARG A 156 -4.96 2.29 22.35
C ARG A 156 -4.18 1.01 22.06
N ILE A 157 -4.20 0.59 20.80
CA ILE A 157 -3.43 -0.54 20.27
C ILE A 157 -2.57 -0.10 19.09
N SER A 158 -1.46 -0.78 18.87
CA SER A 158 -0.60 -0.55 17.71
C SER A 158 -1.32 -0.93 16.40
N ASN A 159 -0.89 -0.37 15.26
CA ASN A 159 -1.41 -0.81 13.96
C ASN A 159 -1.17 -2.31 13.71
N TYR A 160 -0.07 -2.88 14.21
CA TYR A 160 0.19 -4.31 14.11
C TYR A 160 -0.88 -5.12 14.86
N GLN A 161 -1.18 -4.74 16.10
CA GLN A 161 -2.21 -5.40 16.89
C GLN A 161 -3.60 -5.23 16.26
N LEU A 162 -3.91 -4.04 15.75
CA LEU A 162 -5.16 -3.80 15.04
C LEU A 162 -5.29 -4.72 13.81
N MET A 163 -4.23 -4.87 13.00
CA MET A 163 -4.22 -5.81 11.86
C MET A 163 -4.54 -7.23 12.33
N MET A 164 -3.92 -7.69 13.42
CA MET A 164 -4.16 -9.03 13.96
C MET A 164 -5.61 -9.23 14.42
N GLU A 165 -6.19 -8.24 15.10
CA GLU A 165 -7.59 -8.28 15.53
C GLU A 165 -8.56 -8.23 14.33
N LEU A 166 -8.27 -7.38 13.33
CA LEU A 166 -9.09 -7.25 12.13
C LEU A 166 -9.18 -8.52 11.31
N ILE A 167 -8.18 -9.42 11.36
CA ILE A 167 -8.26 -10.73 10.69
C ILE A 167 -9.46 -11.53 11.22
N ASP A 168 -9.73 -11.47 12.53
CA ASP A 168 -10.88 -12.19 13.11
C ASP A 168 -12.19 -11.45 12.92
N TYR A 169 -12.20 -10.12 12.99
CA TYR A 169 -13.40 -9.33 12.75
C TYR A 169 -13.87 -9.43 11.30
N CYS A 170 -12.98 -9.32 10.31
CA CYS A 170 -13.30 -9.41 8.88
C CYS A 170 -13.91 -10.76 8.46
N ARG A 171 -13.66 -11.82 9.24
CA ARG A 171 -14.27 -13.15 9.00
C ARG A 171 -15.74 -13.21 9.39
N ASN A 172 -16.16 -12.42 10.39
CA ASN A 172 -17.44 -12.62 11.07
C ASN A 172 -18.34 -11.38 11.14
N HIS A 173 -17.83 -10.21 10.73
CA HIS A 173 -18.53 -8.93 10.85
C HIS A 173 -18.66 -8.24 9.50
N GLY A 174 -19.75 -7.49 9.34
CA GLY A 174 -19.92 -6.55 8.25
C GLY A 174 -19.04 -5.32 8.42
N ILE A 175 -18.83 -4.57 7.34
CA ILE A 175 -17.96 -3.40 7.36
C ILE A 175 -18.41 -2.30 8.34
N ASP A 176 -19.72 -2.08 8.47
CA ASP A 176 -20.24 -1.06 9.38
C ASP A 176 -19.95 -1.42 10.86
N GLU A 177 -20.00 -2.71 11.19
CA GLU A 177 -19.66 -3.23 12.51
C GLU A 177 -18.15 -3.09 12.79
N ILE A 178 -17.31 -3.39 11.78
CA ILE A 178 -15.86 -3.22 11.86
C ILE A 178 -15.50 -1.75 12.09
N LEU A 179 -16.11 -0.82 11.34
CA LEU A 179 -15.87 0.62 11.50
C LEU A 179 -16.36 1.16 12.85
N ALA A 180 -17.31 0.48 13.49
CA ALA A 180 -17.81 0.81 14.81
C ALA A 180 -16.93 0.28 15.97
N LEU A 181 -15.97 -0.62 15.69
CA LEU A 181 -15.04 -1.13 16.72
C LEU A 181 -14.26 0.04 17.34
N PRO A 182 -14.06 0.08 18.68
CA PRO A 182 -13.44 1.24 19.34
C PRO A 182 -12.09 1.65 18.74
N ASP A 183 -11.20 0.70 18.47
CA ASP A 183 -9.85 0.96 17.93
C ASP A 183 -9.85 1.37 16.45
N VAL A 184 -10.89 0.98 15.71
CA VAL A 184 -11.09 1.42 14.32
C VAL A 184 -11.71 2.81 14.33
N LYS A 185 -12.73 3.02 15.16
CA LYS A 185 -13.43 4.29 15.31
C LYS A 185 -12.52 5.42 15.73
N GLU A 186 -11.61 5.22 16.69
CA GLU A 186 -10.66 6.27 17.08
C GLU A 186 -9.75 6.73 15.93
N ARG A 187 -9.42 5.82 14.99
CA ARG A 187 -8.65 6.11 13.78
C ARG A 187 -9.48 6.84 12.74
N VAL A 188 -10.73 6.40 12.54
CA VAL A 188 -11.71 7.08 11.66
C VAL A 188 -11.95 8.51 12.15
N ASP A 189 -12.14 8.71 13.45
CA ASP A 189 -12.40 10.02 14.03
C ASP A 189 -11.21 10.96 13.80
N LEU A 190 -9.96 10.48 14.01
CA LEU A 190 -8.76 11.27 13.72
C LEU A 190 -8.56 11.55 12.23
N TYR A 191 -8.79 10.54 11.37
CA TYR A 191 -8.72 10.70 9.91
C TYR A 191 -9.68 11.79 9.44
N THR A 192 -10.92 11.76 9.93
CA THR A 192 -11.96 12.75 9.61
C THR A 192 -11.60 14.13 10.15
N GLU A 193 -11.06 14.23 11.38
CA GLU A 193 -10.59 15.51 11.95
C GLU A 193 -9.50 16.18 11.10
N HIS A 194 -8.68 15.37 10.41
CA HIS A 194 -7.58 15.86 9.58
C HIS A 194 -7.97 16.17 8.14
N GLU A 195 -9.13 15.72 7.66
CA GLU A 195 -9.53 15.84 6.25
C GLU A 195 -9.44 17.28 5.71
N ALA A 196 -10.08 18.24 6.40
CA ALA A 196 -10.07 19.63 6.00
C ALA A 196 -8.66 20.27 6.12
N LYS A 197 -7.91 19.91 7.16
CA LYS A 197 -6.55 20.42 7.42
C LYS A 197 -5.56 19.93 6.36
N PHE A 198 -5.66 18.65 5.98
CA PHE A 198 -4.84 18.05 4.96
C PHE A 198 -5.18 18.61 3.58
N SER A 199 -6.46 18.78 3.26
CA SER A 199 -6.91 19.38 2.00
C SER A 199 -6.43 20.83 1.85
N ASP A 200 -6.56 21.65 2.89
CA ASP A 200 -6.02 23.02 2.91
C ASP A 200 -4.49 23.03 2.74
N GLN A 201 -3.79 22.15 3.47
CA GLN A 201 -2.34 22.01 3.35
C GLN A 201 -1.91 21.64 1.93
N LEU A 202 -2.54 20.64 1.31
CA LEU A 202 -2.25 20.30 -0.09
C LEU A 202 -2.52 21.49 -1.00
N ALA A 203 -3.62 22.22 -0.83
CA ALA A 203 -3.95 23.38 -1.66
C ALA A 203 -2.90 24.50 -1.56
N ARG A 204 -2.39 24.79 -0.36
CA ARG A 204 -1.39 25.84 -0.13
C ARG A 204 0.03 25.43 -0.54
N CYS A 205 0.37 24.16 -0.36
CA CYS A 205 1.73 23.64 -0.56
C CYS A 205 1.97 23.09 -1.97
N SER A 206 0.93 22.98 -2.80
CA SER A 206 1.04 22.42 -4.13
C SER A 206 1.24 23.49 -5.21
N THR A 207 2.13 23.22 -6.15
CA THR A 207 2.32 24.00 -7.38
C THR A 207 2.22 23.08 -8.59
N ILE A 208 1.37 23.45 -9.55
CA ILE A 208 1.23 22.72 -10.82
C ILE A 208 2.28 23.23 -11.81
N ARG A 209 3.06 22.30 -12.38
CA ARG A 209 4.13 22.56 -13.36
C ARG A 209 3.91 21.66 -14.58
N GLY A 210 3.00 22.06 -15.47
CA GLY A 210 2.56 21.21 -16.58
C GLY A 210 1.72 20.03 -16.09
N ASN A 211 2.09 18.80 -16.44
CA ASN A 211 1.46 17.55 -16.00
C ASN A 211 1.87 17.09 -14.58
N VAL A 212 2.84 17.79 -13.97
CA VAL A 212 3.42 17.46 -12.66
C VAL A 212 2.82 18.37 -11.58
N VAL A 213 2.37 17.78 -10.46
CA VAL A 213 2.06 18.53 -9.24
C VAL A 213 3.17 18.37 -8.21
N VAL A 214 3.76 19.47 -7.76
CA VAL A 214 4.83 19.48 -6.75
C VAL A 214 4.24 19.95 -5.42
N ILE A 215 4.34 19.12 -4.38
CA ILE A 215 3.86 19.41 -3.02
C ILE A 215 5.08 19.64 -2.12
N ASP A 216 5.38 20.88 -1.75
CA ASP A 216 6.49 21.18 -0.82
C ASP A 216 5.99 21.35 0.61
N LEU A 217 6.23 20.33 1.44
CA LEU A 217 5.79 20.27 2.83
C LEU A 217 6.91 20.62 3.82
N ARG A 218 8.12 20.98 3.35
CA ARG A 218 9.26 21.30 4.24
C ARG A 218 9.02 22.50 5.15
N ARG A 219 8.11 23.39 4.77
CA ARG A 219 7.77 24.60 5.55
C ARG A 219 6.60 24.39 6.51
N GLU A 220 5.97 23.21 6.48
CA GLU A 220 4.85 22.88 7.34
C GLU A 220 5.39 22.26 8.64
N GLU A 221 5.01 22.82 9.79
CA GLU A 221 5.36 22.26 11.09
C GLU A 221 4.70 20.89 11.32
N THR A 222 3.47 20.74 10.83
CA THR A 222 2.66 19.53 10.97
C THR A 222 2.24 19.03 9.59
N ILE A 223 2.49 17.76 9.28
CA ILE A 223 1.99 17.10 8.06
C ILE A 223 0.79 16.24 8.43
N TYR A 224 -0.42 16.75 8.16
CA TYR A 224 -1.68 16.11 8.54
C TYR A 224 -1.87 14.74 7.88
N ALA A 225 -2.69 13.91 8.51
CA ALA A 225 -3.01 12.59 7.99
C ALA A 225 -4.04 12.68 6.85
N GLY A 226 -3.85 11.87 5.83
CA GLY A 226 -4.77 11.80 4.69
C GLY A 226 -4.30 10.76 3.69
N ASN A 227 -5.24 10.19 2.93
CA ASN A 227 -4.89 9.11 2.01
C ASN A 227 -3.94 9.63 0.91
N ARG A 228 -3.05 8.76 0.44
CA ARG A 228 -1.98 9.14 -0.52
C ARG A 228 -2.48 9.55 -1.90
N PHE A 229 -3.75 9.28 -2.22
CA PHE A 229 -4.32 9.60 -3.53
C PHE A 229 -4.96 10.99 -3.56
N MET A 230 -4.98 11.68 -2.41
CA MET A 230 -5.74 12.90 -2.25
C MET A 230 -5.32 14.01 -3.23
N ILE A 231 -4.02 14.09 -3.48
CA ILE A 231 -3.46 15.04 -4.44
C ILE A 231 -4.02 14.86 -5.87
N TYR A 232 -4.28 13.62 -6.30
CA TYR A 232 -4.76 13.33 -7.64
C TYR A 232 -6.26 13.59 -7.80
N ALA A 233 -7.03 13.48 -6.72
CA ALA A 233 -8.44 13.87 -6.74
C ALA A 233 -8.61 15.39 -6.69
N MET A 234 -7.71 16.12 -6.01
CA MET A 234 -7.68 17.58 -6.01
C MET A 234 -7.17 18.18 -7.33
N TYR A 235 -6.22 17.50 -7.99
CA TYR A 235 -5.61 17.93 -9.24
C TYR A 235 -5.71 16.83 -10.33
N PRO A 236 -6.93 16.50 -10.81
CA PRO A 236 -7.15 15.37 -11.72
C PRO A 236 -6.47 15.52 -13.08
N GLU A 237 -6.12 16.73 -13.48
CA GLU A 237 -5.37 16.99 -14.71
C GLU A 237 -3.90 16.55 -14.62
N SER A 238 -3.33 16.48 -13.42
CA SER A 238 -1.94 16.04 -13.22
C SER A 238 -1.85 14.52 -13.25
N ASN A 239 -0.84 14.00 -13.96
CA ASN A 239 -0.63 12.56 -14.10
C ASN A 239 0.53 12.01 -13.25
N VAL A 240 1.29 12.90 -12.61
CA VAL A 240 2.38 12.56 -11.69
C VAL A 240 2.53 13.64 -10.62
N SER A 241 2.94 13.23 -9.42
CA SER A 241 3.21 14.13 -8.30
C SER A 241 4.62 13.94 -7.75
N ILE A 242 5.14 14.99 -7.11
CA ILE A 242 6.39 14.97 -6.34
C ILE A 242 6.13 15.61 -4.98
N HIS A 243 6.23 14.82 -3.90
CA HIS A 243 6.24 15.33 -2.53
C HIS A 243 7.68 15.66 -2.13
N VAL A 244 7.90 16.89 -1.68
CA VAL A 244 9.18 17.37 -1.15
C VAL A 244 9.06 17.42 0.37
N LEU A 245 9.84 16.58 1.04
CA LEU A 245 9.78 16.34 2.48
C LEU A 245 11.16 16.49 3.10
N TRP A 246 11.20 16.86 4.38
CA TRP A 246 12.42 16.65 5.16
C TRP A 246 12.64 15.17 5.41
N GLY A 247 13.87 14.70 5.23
CA GLY A 247 14.27 13.40 5.75
C GLY A 247 14.56 13.45 7.24
N LEU A 248 15.20 12.38 7.74
CA LEU A 248 15.41 12.20 9.17
C LEU A 248 16.12 13.41 9.78
N LYS A 249 15.49 14.04 10.79
CA LYS A 249 16.01 15.22 11.49
C LYS A 249 16.45 16.35 10.54
N GLN A 250 15.78 16.49 9.39
CA GLN A 250 16.09 17.49 8.36
C GLN A 250 17.52 17.41 7.80
N GLN A 251 18.19 16.25 7.91
CA GLN A 251 19.57 16.08 7.42
C GLN A 251 19.66 16.08 5.89
N ASN A 252 18.58 15.73 5.21
CA ASN A 252 18.46 15.70 3.76
C ASN A 252 17.02 16.02 3.33
N THR A 253 16.82 16.19 2.03
CA THR A 253 15.51 16.36 1.41
C THR A 253 15.11 15.08 0.67
N VAL A 254 13.90 14.61 0.93
CA VAL A 254 13.30 13.46 0.25
C VAL A 254 12.41 13.99 -0.88
N LEU A 255 12.61 13.47 -2.08
CA LEU A 255 11.71 13.65 -3.22
C LEU A 255 10.96 12.34 -3.44
N ALA A 256 9.66 12.32 -3.15
CA ALA A 256 8.82 11.15 -3.30
C ALA A 256 7.84 11.32 -4.46
N CYS A 257 8.01 10.51 -5.49
CA CYS A 257 7.30 10.62 -6.75
C CYS A 257 6.25 9.51 -6.88
N GLY A 258 5.10 9.83 -7.48
CA GLY A 258 4.05 8.85 -7.76
C GLY A 258 3.21 9.23 -8.97
N LYS A 259 2.80 8.24 -9.76
CA LYS A 259 1.81 8.42 -10.84
C LYS A 259 0.41 8.57 -10.27
N SER A 260 -0.40 9.36 -10.95
CA SER A 260 -1.83 9.52 -10.67
C SER A 260 -2.58 8.23 -10.97
N ILE A 261 -3.53 7.89 -10.09
CA ILE A 261 -4.46 6.79 -10.32
C ILE A 261 -5.73 7.24 -11.08
N ILE A 262 -5.93 8.56 -11.19
CA ILE A 262 -7.02 9.20 -11.92
C ILE A 262 -6.61 9.45 -13.37
N ASN A 263 -5.49 10.16 -13.57
CA ASN A 263 -4.91 10.39 -14.89
C ASN A 263 -3.68 9.49 -15.08
N ARG A 264 -3.90 8.28 -15.60
CA ARG A 264 -2.86 7.24 -15.76
C ARG A 264 -2.00 7.41 -17.03
N SER A 265 -1.91 8.62 -17.58
CA SER A 265 -1.21 8.89 -18.85
C SER A 265 0.31 9.08 -18.73
N SER A 266 0.85 9.22 -17.52
CA SER A 266 2.28 9.49 -17.31
C SER A 266 3.17 8.38 -17.89
N LYS A 267 4.11 8.77 -18.76
CA LYS A 267 5.05 7.86 -19.42
C LYS A 267 6.37 7.69 -18.69
N THR A 268 6.66 8.55 -17.70
CA THR A 268 7.89 8.47 -16.92
C THR A 268 7.99 7.13 -16.19
N ASN A 269 9.11 6.44 -16.31
CA ASN A 269 9.42 5.30 -15.45
C ASN A 269 10.10 5.83 -14.17
N ILE A 270 9.34 5.90 -13.07
CA ILE A 270 9.78 6.61 -11.86
C ILE A 270 10.95 5.91 -11.18
N GLY A 271 10.95 4.57 -11.09
CA GLY A 271 12.00 3.81 -10.43
C GLY A 271 13.42 4.09 -10.96
N PRO A 272 13.68 3.88 -12.26
CA PRO A 272 14.95 4.23 -12.91
C PRO A 272 15.29 5.72 -12.80
N LEU A 273 14.31 6.62 -12.96
CA LEU A 273 14.56 8.05 -12.81
C LEU A 273 15.07 8.39 -11.39
N MET A 274 14.47 7.83 -10.35
CA MET A 274 14.92 8.05 -8.97
C MET A 274 16.28 7.39 -8.70
N LEU A 275 16.61 6.29 -9.38
CA LEU A 275 17.90 5.60 -9.26
C LEU A 275 19.08 6.46 -9.73
N GLU A 276 18.89 7.29 -10.76
CA GLU A 276 19.90 8.26 -11.23
C GLU A 276 20.33 9.24 -10.12
N TYR A 277 19.47 9.47 -9.13
CA TYR A 277 19.72 10.35 -7.97
C TYR A 277 19.98 9.56 -6.67
N GLY A 278 20.46 8.31 -6.78
CA GLY A 278 20.79 7.46 -5.62
C GLY A 278 19.56 6.92 -4.87
N GLY A 279 18.38 7.04 -5.45
CA GLY A 279 17.12 6.53 -4.93
C GLY A 279 16.73 5.19 -5.54
N GLY A 280 15.42 4.98 -5.69
CA GLY A 280 14.88 3.82 -6.37
C GLY A 280 13.35 3.77 -6.29
N GLY A 281 12.78 2.67 -6.79
CA GLY A 281 11.34 2.47 -6.83
C GLY A 281 10.94 1.48 -7.91
N HIS A 282 9.69 1.55 -8.32
CA HIS A 282 9.13 0.82 -9.45
C HIS A 282 8.54 1.80 -10.47
N GLU A 283 7.89 1.31 -11.52
CA GLU A 283 7.47 2.15 -12.65
C GLU A 283 6.59 3.33 -12.25
N ALA A 284 5.67 3.12 -11.30
CA ALA A 284 4.66 4.09 -10.91
C ALA A 284 4.96 4.88 -9.64
N ALA A 285 6.03 4.55 -8.90
CA ALA A 285 6.40 5.28 -7.69
C ALA A 285 7.87 5.04 -7.31
N GLY A 286 8.47 6.04 -6.68
CA GLY A 286 9.86 5.95 -6.22
C GLY A 286 10.25 7.16 -5.38
N THR A 287 11.40 7.05 -4.73
CA THR A 287 11.94 8.13 -3.91
C THR A 287 13.45 8.26 -4.10
N CYS A 288 13.97 9.48 -3.96
CA CYS A 288 15.40 9.74 -3.79
C CYS A 288 15.62 10.69 -2.60
N GLN A 289 16.81 10.65 -2.02
CA GLN A 289 17.22 11.50 -0.91
C GLN A 289 18.46 12.28 -1.32
N VAL A 290 18.40 13.60 -1.21
CA VAL A 290 19.45 14.49 -1.68
C VAL A 290 19.84 15.50 -0.61
N ASP A 291 21.08 15.97 -0.67
CA ASP A 291 21.57 17.03 0.21
C ASP A 291 20.68 18.28 0.09
N ASN A 292 20.43 18.97 1.20
CA ASN A 292 19.49 20.09 1.27
C ASN A 292 19.86 21.24 0.31
N ASP A 293 21.15 21.47 0.09
CA ASP A 293 21.68 22.50 -0.82
C ASP A 293 21.50 22.14 -2.30
N LYS A 294 21.35 20.85 -2.63
CA LYS A 294 21.10 20.35 -4.00
C LYS A 294 19.63 20.12 -4.30
N ALA A 295 18.77 20.12 -3.28
CA ALA A 295 17.37 19.72 -3.38
C ALA A 295 16.60 20.48 -4.47
N GLU A 296 16.77 21.80 -4.57
CA GLU A 296 16.06 22.60 -5.57
C GLU A 296 16.51 22.28 -7.00
N ALA A 297 17.82 22.14 -7.21
CA ALA A 297 18.36 21.82 -8.53
C ALA A 297 17.89 20.44 -9.02
N VAL A 298 17.95 19.43 -8.15
CA VAL A 298 17.48 18.07 -8.47
C VAL A 298 15.97 18.05 -8.70
N LEU A 299 15.19 18.80 -7.91
CA LEU A 299 13.75 18.93 -8.13
C LEU A 299 13.43 19.49 -9.52
N GLU A 300 14.11 20.55 -9.96
CA GLU A 300 13.91 21.14 -11.29
C GLU A 300 14.26 20.15 -12.42
N GLU A 301 15.34 19.38 -12.26
CA GLU A 301 15.73 18.36 -13.25
C GLU A 301 14.67 17.25 -13.36
N ILE A 302 14.20 16.73 -12.22
CA ILE A 302 13.17 15.68 -12.18
C ILE A 302 11.85 16.19 -12.78
N VAL A 303 11.41 17.40 -12.39
CA VAL A 303 10.22 18.04 -12.97
C VAL A 303 10.40 18.21 -14.48
N GLY A 304 11.57 18.67 -14.92
CA GLY A 304 11.90 18.83 -16.34
C GLY A 304 11.79 17.52 -17.12
N ARG A 305 12.30 16.41 -16.57
CA ARG A 305 12.18 15.08 -17.18
C ARG A 305 10.72 14.62 -17.24
N MET A 306 9.99 14.68 -16.13
CA MET A 306 8.58 14.24 -16.08
C MET A 306 7.68 15.03 -17.03
N ARG A 307 7.97 16.31 -17.23
CA ARG A 307 7.27 17.15 -18.22
C ARG A 307 7.60 16.80 -19.66
N ALA A 308 8.85 16.43 -19.93
CA ALA A 308 9.28 16.03 -21.27
C ALA A 308 8.68 14.68 -21.69
N ASP A 309 8.57 13.74 -20.74
CA ASP A 309 8.00 12.41 -21.00
C ASP A 309 6.49 12.47 -21.26
N GLY A 310 5.79 13.39 -20.59
CA GLY A 310 4.34 13.54 -20.65
C GLY A 310 3.64 12.71 -19.59
#